data_AF-A0A7T7XP72-F1
#
_entry.id   AF-A0A7T7XP72-F1
#
_cell.length_a   1.000
_cell.length_b   1.000
_cell.length_c   1.000
_cell.angle_alpha   90.00
_cell.angle_beta   90.00
_cell.angle_gamma   90.00
#
_symmetry.space_group_name_H-M   'P 1'
#
loop_
_entity.id
_entity.type
_entity.pdbx_description
1 polymer ?
#
loop_
_entity_poly.entity_id
_entity_poly.type
_entity_poly.pdbx_seq_one_letter_code
_entity_poly.pdbx_strand_id
1 'polypeptide(L)'
;MVVYSSGFSIASFFHRSIGTALSILLVTFALAFTACSSPAGGDNTPHTHTWGEWTETKASTWTETGEETRICEIDPSHIETRTINKGGNVQTTNDWNQAIEIIKNGGNNQDYTITVSGTVPVPGSTGSTFGSVDKLTVTLTGDGTLTLSSTGNMFYILGTSLTQTLVIDGPALQGRSVNDSSLVKVSDSGAALELKSGTISGNMGGGVDVSWNGNFTMSGGTISGNTANNGGGATLGGGVYINTYGNFTMSGGTISDNTADHGGGVTLNNAAILTMNGGTISGNTANDGGGGVSMTNAATLTMNGGTISGNTANSSNGGGVSMSNSAVFTMSGGTISNNTAGMNGGGVSMAIISTFTMNGGTISGNTANSSNGGGVFVSFQDEFNGTAATGSYPNSWIKNNFAPAGTPNQVVVQ
;
A
#
# COMPACT_ATOMS: atom_id res chain seq x y z
N MET A 1 -8.73 33.19 -62.55
CA MET A 1 -8.37 31.78 -62.79
C MET A 1 -6.86 31.67 -62.67
N VAL A 2 -6.40 30.94 -61.64
CA VAL A 2 -5.07 30.36 -61.39
C VAL A 2 -3.82 31.28 -61.32
N VAL A 3 -3.46 31.62 -60.06
CA VAL A 3 -2.17 31.49 -59.32
C VAL A 3 -0.80 31.69 -60.01
N TYR A 4 0.00 32.59 -59.39
CA TYR A 4 1.47 32.62 -59.22
C TYR A 4 1.70 33.05 -57.74
N SER A 5 2.75 32.79 -56.96
CA SER A 5 4.08 32.19 -57.07
C SER A 5 4.75 32.26 -55.67
N SER A 6 5.80 31.45 -55.41
CA SER A 6 7.02 31.68 -54.58
C SER A 6 7.02 32.74 -53.46
N GLY A 7 7.59 32.58 -52.26
CA GLY A 7 8.68 31.74 -51.74
C GLY A 7 9.54 32.57 -50.76
N PHE A 8 9.70 32.07 -49.52
CA PHE A 8 10.72 32.34 -48.45
C PHE A 8 11.17 33.76 -48.01
N SER A 9 10.93 34.12 -46.72
CA SER A 9 11.95 34.19 -45.61
C SER A 9 11.62 35.21 -44.47
N ILE A 10 11.64 34.70 -43.23
CA ILE A 10 11.98 35.23 -41.86
C ILE A 10 11.77 36.73 -41.49
N ALA A 11 10.97 37.00 -40.44
CA ALA A 11 11.36 37.69 -39.17
C ALA A 11 10.14 38.19 -38.34
N SER A 12 10.32 38.20 -37.02
CA SER A 12 9.40 38.51 -35.90
C SER A 12 8.88 39.95 -35.75
N PHE A 13 7.64 40.15 -35.24
CA PHE A 13 7.27 41.06 -34.12
C PHE A 13 5.78 40.93 -33.69
N PHE A 14 5.51 41.25 -32.42
CA PHE A 14 4.27 41.15 -31.58
C PHE A 14 2.90 41.53 -32.19
N HIS A 15 1.81 40.81 -31.86
CA HIS A 15 0.79 41.14 -30.81
C HIS A 15 -0.50 40.27 -30.89
N ARG A 16 -0.97 39.80 -29.73
CA ARG A 16 -2.37 39.56 -29.25
C ARG A 16 -3.38 38.70 -30.06
N SER A 17 -3.92 37.71 -29.31
CA SER A 17 -5.36 37.39 -29.13
C SER A 17 -6.04 36.27 -29.95
N ILE A 18 -6.33 35.16 -29.23
CA ILE A 18 -7.56 34.32 -29.20
C ILE A 18 -7.96 33.51 -30.46
N GLY A 19 -8.14 32.18 -30.29
CA GLY A 19 -9.16 31.39 -31.01
C GLY A 19 -8.76 30.04 -31.63
N THR A 20 -8.86 28.96 -30.85
CA THR A 20 -9.41 27.59 -31.15
C THR A 20 -9.15 26.84 -32.47
N ALA A 21 -8.64 25.59 -32.37
CA ALA A 21 -9.18 24.33 -32.95
C ALA A 21 -8.26 23.13 -32.59
N LEU A 22 -8.69 22.22 -31.71
CA LEU A 22 -9.32 20.90 -31.99
C LEU A 22 -8.35 19.78 -32.44
N SER A 23 -8.14 18.77 -31.58
CA SER A 23 -8.04 17.33 -31.91
C SER A 23 -7.86 16.50 -30.62
N ILE A 24 -8.96 16.01 -30.03
CA ILE A 24 -8.94 14.93 -29.03
C ILE A 24 -9.52 13.68 -29.70
N LEU A 25 -8.76 12.60 -29.59
CA LEU A 25 -9.05 11.25 -30.07
C LEU A 25 -10.16 10.63 -29.19
N LEU A 26 -11.27 10.23 -29.81
CA LEU A 26 -12.35 9.47 -29.16
C LEU A 26 -11.89 8.05 -28.83
N VAL A 27 -12.09 7.62 -27.59
CA VAL A 27 -12.26 6.21 -27.23
C VAL A 27 -13.58 6.08 -26.50
N THR A 28 -14.54 5.45 -27.16
CA THR A 28 -15.87 5.09 -26.64
C THR A 28 -15.78 3.89 -25.70
N PHE A 29 -16.47 3.94 -24.56
CA PHE A 29 -16.89 2.74 -23.84
C PHE A 29 -18.33 2.87 -23.35
N ALA A 30 -19.07 1.75 -23.48
CA ALA A 30 -20.52 1.66 -23.47
C ALA A 30 -21.16 1.72 -22.07
N LEU A 31 -22.39 2.27 -22.06
CA LEU A 31 -23.27 2.53 -20.92
C LEU A 31 -23.95 1.26 -20.37
N ALA A 32 -24.16 1.21 -19.05
CA ALA A 32 -25.28 0.50 -18.42
C ALA A 32 -26.20 1.55 -17.78
N PHE A 33 -27.49 1.55 -18.17
CA PHE A 33 -28.47 2.58 -17.86
C PHE A 33 -29.30 2.26 -16.61
N THR A 34 -29.53 3.28 -15.77
CA THR A 34 -30.69 3.38 -14.87
C THR A 34 -31.40 4.68 -15.19
N ALA A 35 -32.57 4.61 -15.83
CA ALA A 35 -33.42 5.75 -16.12
C ALA A 35 -34.38 6.02 -14.95
N CYS A 36 -34.58 7.28 -14.58
CA CYS A 36 -35.60 7.68 -13.60
C CYS A 36 -36.61 8.64 -14.26
N SER A 37 -37.89 8.45 -13.91
CA SER A 37 -39.06 9.16 -14.42
C SER A 37 -39.35 10.46 -13.66
N SER A 38 -39.76 11.53 -14.35
CA SER A 38 -40.44 12.70 -13.74
C SER A 38 -41.37 13.41 -14.75
N PRO A 39 -42.13 14.48 -14.40
CA PRO A 39 -43.59 14.47 -14.46
C PRO A 39 -44.15 15.29 -15.63
N ALA A 40 -45.43 15.06 -15.90
CA ALA A 40 -46.34 15.69 -16.87
C ALA A 40 -45.84 16.95 -17.62
N GLY A 41 -45.34 16.75 -18.84
CA GLY A 41 -45.40 17.73 -19.92
C GLY A 41 -44.06 18.23 -20.46
N GLY A 42 -43.36 17.39 -21.24
CA GLY A 42 -42.22 17.83 -22.05
C GLY A 42 -41.25 16.69 -22.34
N ASP A 43 -41.21 16.27 -23.60
CA ASP A 43 -40.30 15.30 -24.25
C ASP A 43 -39.57 14.26 -23.36
N ASN A 44 -40.10 13.03 -23.38
CA ASN A 44 -39.58 11.86 -22.65
C ASN A 44 -38.42 11.15 -23.37
N THR A 45 -37.62 11.84 -24.17
CA THR A 45 -36.40 11.25 -24.73
C THR A 45 -35.32 11.13 -23.65
N PRO A 46 -34.84 9.90 -23.34
CA PRO A 46 -33.67 9.73 -22.50
C PRO A 46 -32.49 10.50 -23.10
N HIS A 47 -31.96 11.46 -22.36
CA HIS A 47 -30.75 12.18 -22.75
C HIS A 47 -29.63 11.84 -21.77
N THR A 48 -28.40 11.80 -22.27
CA THR A 48 -27.21 11.67 -21.43
C THR A 48 -26.94 13.00 -20.73
N HIS A 49 -26.87 13.00 -19.41
CA HIS A 49 -26.41 14.19 -18.68
C HIS A 49 -24.93 14.42 -18.98
N THR A 50 -24.59 15.67 -19.30
CA THR A 50 -23.20 16.14 -19.25
C THR A 50 -23.12 17.03 -18.01
N TRP A 51 -22.48 16.54 -16.97
CA TRP A 51 -22.42 17.23 -15.69
C TRP A 51 -21.23 18.18 -15.64
N GLY A 52 -21.44 19.38 -15.12
CA GLY A 52 -20.35 20.30 -14.79
C GLY A 52 -19.55 19.85 -13.56
N GLU A 53 -18.57 20.67 -13.19
CA GLU A 53 -17.73 20.47 -12.01
C GLU A 53 -18.52 20.60 -10.71
N TRP A 54 -18.08 19.89 -9.66
CA TRP A 54 -18.61 20.06 -8.32
C TRP A 54 -18.21 21.41 -7.74
N THR A 55 -19.16 22.08 -7.11
CA THR A 55 -18.98 23.36 -6.42
C THR A 55 -19.46 23.23 -4.99
N GLU A 56 -18.62 23.61 -4.03
CA GLU A 56 -18.99 23.66 -2.61
C GLU A 56 -20.06 24.74 -2.36
N THR A 57 -21.22 24.31 -1.86
CA THR A 57 -22.34 25.19 -1.49
C THR A 57 -22.42 25.40 0.01
N LYS A 58 -21.88 24.47 0.81
CA LYS A 58 -21.74 24.58 2.26
C LYS A 58 -20.43 23.93 2.72
N ALA A 59 -19.57 24.71 3.37
CA ALA A 59 -18.38 24.17 4.02
C ALA A 59 -18.73 23.18 5.13
N SER A 60 -17.96 22.10 5.26
CA SER A 60 -18.05 21.23 6.42
C SER A 60 -17.34 21.86 7.63
N THR A 61 -17.73 21.41 8.81
CA THR A 61 -17.07 21.72 10.07
C THR A 61 -16.84 20.43 10.84
N TRP A 62 -16.16 20.52 11.98
CA TRP A 62 -16.00 19.37 12.87
C TRP A 62 -17.32 18.79 13.41
N THR A 63 -18.40 19.57 13.40
CA THR A 63 -19.70 19.14 13.96
C THR A 63 -20.80 18.99 12.92
N GLU A 64 -20.66 19.62 11.75
CA GLU A 64 -21.66 19.61 10.68
C GLU A 64 -21.05 19.18 9.34
N THR A 65 -21.79 18.37 8.60
CA THR A 65 -21.43 18.03 7.21
C THR A 65 -21.55 19.25 6.31
N GLY A 66 -20.72 19.26 5.26
CA GLY A 66 -20.81 20.20 4.16
C GLY A 66 -21.64 19.65 3.01
N GLU A 67 -21.73 20.43 1.93
CA GLU A 67 -22.50 20.12 0.74
C GLU A 67 -21.77 20.65 -0.51
N GLU A 68 -21.72 19.82 -1.55
CA GLU A 68 -21.34 20.23 -2.90
C GLU A 68 -22.48 19.95 -3.86
N THR A 69 -22.59 20.79 -4.90
CA THR A 69 -23.54 20.60 -5.99
C THR A 69 -22.83 20.66 -7.34
N ARG A 70 -23.35 19.93 -8.31
CA ARG A 70 -23.02 20.12 -9.73
C ARG A 70 -24.29 20.22 -10.55
N ILE A 71 -24.18 20.93 -11.66
CA ILE A 71 -25.32 21.26 -12.52
C ILE A 71 -25.10 20.63 -13.88
N CYS A 72 -26.16 20.09 -14.49
CA CYS A 72 -26.09 19.57 -15.85
C CYS A 72 -25.89 20.73 -16.83
N GLU A 73 -24.93 20.58 -17.74
CA GLU A 73 -24.63 21.57 -18.78
C GLU A 73 -25.73 21.67 -19.84
N ILE A 74 -26.56 20.62 -19.98
CA ILE A 74 -27.65 20.54 -20.96
C ILE A 74 -28.95 21.12 -20.38
N ASP A 75 -29.22 20.86 -19.10
CA ASP A 75 -30.42 21.32 -18.40
C ASP A 75 -30.05 21.84 -17.00
N PRO A 76 -29.99 23.17 -16.81
CA PRO A 76 -29.64 23.76 -15.52
C PRO A 76 -30.60 23.45 -14.37
N SER A 77 -31.79 22.91 -14.65
CA SER A 77 -32.71 22.45 -13.60
C SER A 77 -32.30 21.11 -12.98
N HIS A 78 -31.45 20.34 -13.66
CA HIS A 78 -30.88 19.12 -13.14
C HIS A 78 -29.66 19.45 -12.27
N ILE A 79 -29.84 19.28 -10.96
CA ILE A 79 -28.83 19.51 -9.94
C ILE A 79 -28.58 18.19 -9.23
N GLU A 80 -27.31 17.85 -9.08
CA GLU A 80 -26.88 16.74 -8.24
C GLU A 80 -26.17 17.29 -7.01
N THR A 81 -26.51 16.77 -5.84
CA THR A 81 -25.97 17.19 -4.55
C THR A 81 -25.30 16.01 -3.88
N ARG A 82 -24.15 16.25 -3.24
CA ARG A 82 -23.49 15.26 -2.38
C ARG A 82 -23.00 15.88 -1.08
N THR A 83 -22.93 15.04 -0.06
CA THR A 83 -22.47 15.41 1.28
C THR A 83 -20.95 15.46 1.35
N ILE A 84 -20.41 16.49 2.00
CA ILE A 84 -19.00 16.52 2.44
C ILE A 84 -18.94 16.06 3.90
N ASN A 85 -18.04 15.12 4.19
CA ASN A 85 -17.80 14.63 5.54
C ASN A 85 -17.44 15.77 6.51
N LYS A 86 -17.73 15.56 7.80
CA LYS A 86 -17.30 16.49 8.86
C LYS A 86 -15.79 16.62 8.84
N GLY A 87 -15.24 17.76 9.21
CA GLY A 87 -13.79 17.92 9.08
C GLY A 87 -13.27 19.33 9.19
N GLY A 88 -11.97 19.44 9.00
CA GLY A 88 -11.26 20.71 9.03
C GLY A 88 -9.78 20.57 8.69
N ASN A 89 -9.13 21.73 8.56
CA ASN A 89 -7.69 21.83 8.34
C ASN A 89 -6.94 21.75 9.67
N VAL A 90 -5.81 21.05 9.67
CA VAL A 90 -4.90 20.91 10.81
C VAL A 90 -3.52 21.42 10.40
N GLN A 91 -3.04 22.46 11.09
CA GLN A 91 -1.74 23.09 10.84
C GLN A 91 -0.86 23.13 12.10
N THR A 92 -1.45 22.94 13.27
CA THR A 92 -0.77 22.96 14.56
C THR A 92 -1.16 21.76 15.42
N THR A 93 -0.34 21.47 16.44
CA THR A 93 -0.66 20.45 17.45
C THR A 93 -1.97 20.75 18.17
N ASN A 94 -2.34 22.03 18.32
CA ASN A 94 -3.61 22.41 18.95
C ASN A 94 -4.81 22.01 18.07
N ASP A 95 -4.74 22.27 16.76
CA ASP A 95 -5.81 21.87 15.82
C ASP A 95 -5.97 20.34 15.82
N TRP A 96 -4.84 19.61 15.84
CA TRP A 96 -4.84 18.16 15.95
C TRP A 96 -5.54 17.67 17.22
N ASN A 97 -5.16 18.21 18.37
CA ASN A 97 -5.76 17.80 19.65
C ASN A 97 -7.26 18.08 19.69
N GLN A 98 -7.69 19.25 19.17
CA GLN A 98 -9.11 19.59 19.06
C GLN A 98 -9.88 18.62 18.17
N ALA A 99 -9.33 18.28 16.98
CA ALA A 99 -9.93 17.31 16.08
C ALA A 99 -10.12 15.94 16.75
N ILE A 100 -9.08 15.42 17.39
CA ILE A 100 -9.13 14.12 18.08
C ILE A 100 -10.12 14.13 19.25
N GLU A 101 -10.19 15.22 20.02
CA GLU A 101 -11.16 15.36 21.12
C GLU A 101 -12.61 15.35 20.61
N ILE A 102 -12.90 16.08 19.51
CA ILE A 102 -14.24 16.09 18.91
C ILE A 102 -14.63 14.70 18.41
N ILE A 103 -13.71 14.01 17.72
CA ILE A 103 -13.96 12.64 17.21
C ILE A 103 -14.24 11.68 18.37
N LYS A 104 -13.45 11.72 19.44
CA LYS A 104 -13.68 10.86 20.63
C LYS A 104 -15.04 11.06 21.27
N ASN A 105 -15.54 12.29 21.28
CA ASN A 105 -16.77 12.65 21.99
C ASN A 105 -18.03 12.56 21.11
N GLY A 106 -17.90 12.54 19.77
CA GLY A 106 -19.04 12.61 18.86
C GLY A 106 -18.94 11.77 17.59
N GLY A 107 -17.94 10.88 17.48
CA GLY A 107 -17.62 10.19 16.23
C GLY A 107 -18.47 8.98 15.89
N ASN A 108 -19.43 8.58 16.73
CA ASN A 108 -20.19 7.36 16.49
C ASN A 108 -21.05 7.47 15.22
N ASN A 109 -20.90 6.52 14.29
CA ASN A 109 -21.57 6.53 12.98
C ASN A 109 -21.25 7.79 12.16
N GLN A 110 -20.00 8.23 12.17
CA GLN A 110 -19.56 9.44 11.47
C GLN A 110 -18.33 9.17 10.62
N ASP A 111 -18.24 9.91 9.52
CA ASP A 111 -17.03 10.01 8.72
C ASP A 111 -16.43 11.42 8.87
N TYR A 112 -15.11 11.48 9.04
CA TYR A 112 -14.35 12.71 9.15
C TYR A 112 -13.28 12.82 8.07
N THR A 113 -13.03 14.04 7.60
CA THR A 113 -11.87 14.41 6.76
C THR A 113 -10.99 15.42 7.49
N ILE A 114 -9.73 15.05 7.73
CA ILE A 114 -8.71 15.91 8.32
C ILE A 114 -7.71 16.30 7.23
N THR A 115 -7.72 17.55 6.82
CA THR A 115 -6.74 18.07 5.86
C THR A 115 -5.50 18.51 6.61
N VAL A 116 -4.35 17.89 6.35
CA VAL A 116 -3.06 18.25 6.96
C VAL A 116 -2.29 19.12 5.95
N SER A 117 -2.01 20.37 6.30
CA SER A 117 -1.35 21.32 5.38
C SER A 117 -0.05 21.94 5.91
N GLY A 118 0.46 21.43 7.04
CA GLY A 118 1.74 21.87 7.63
C GLY A 118 2.53 20.71 8.23
N THR A 119 3.65 21.00 8.88
CA THR A 119 4.36 20.03 9.71
C THR A 119 3.82 20.10 11.14
N VAL A 120 3.06 19.09 11.53
CA VAL A 120 2.27 19.07 12.77
C VAL A 120 2.85 18.04 13.73
N PRO A 121 3.47 18.46 14.84
CA PRO A 121 3.88 17.54 15.88
C PRO A 121 2.65 16.93 16.58
N VAL A 122 2.61 15.61 16.68
CA VAL A 122 1.52 14.86 17.33
C VAL A 122 2.09 13.89 18.36
N PRO A 123 1.51 13.80 19.58
CA PRO A 123 2.00 12.90 20.60
C PRO A 123 1.73 11.44 20.22
N GLY A 124 2.68 10.55 20.56
CA GLY A 124 2.47 9.11 20.50
C GLY A 124 1.53 8.63 21.60
N SER A 125 0.79 7.56 21.33
CA SER A 125 -0.19 6.95 22.23
C SER A 125 0.09 5.46 22.41
N THR A 126 -0.25 4.92 23.58
CA THR A 126 -0.28 3.47 23.85
C THR A 126 -1.70 2.89 23.80
N GLY A 127 -2.71 3.73 23.58
CA GLY A 127 -4.12 3.35 23.51
C GLY A 127 -4.79 3.87 22.23
N SER A 128 -6.04 3.45 22.02
CA SER A 128 -6.83 3.79 20.83
C SER A 128 -6.85 5.30 20.56
N THR A 129 -6.45 5.69 19.36
CA THR A 129 -6.39 7.10 18.93
C THR A 129 -7.77 7.75 18.96
N PHE A 130 -8.82 7.00 18.58
CA PHE A 130 -10.19 7.51 18.52
C PHE A 130 -11.06 7.03 19.70
N GLY A 131 -10.48 6.38 20.71
CA GLY A 131 -11.22 5.88 21.86
C GLY A 131 -12.20 4.78 21.48
N SER A 132 -13.36 4.75 22.15
CA SER A 132 -14.39 3.71 22.00
C SER A 132 -15.48 4.05 20.96
N VAL A 133 -15.11 4.80 19.92
CA VAL A 133 -16.03 5.22 18.88
C VAL A 133 -16.33 4.06 17.92
N ASP A 134 -17.60 3.82 17.60
CA ASP A 134 -18.07 2.80 16.64
C ASP A 134 -18.45 3.41 15.29
N LYS A 135 -18.27 2.64 14.22
CA LYS A 135 -18.61 2.98 12.83
C LYS A 135 -18.02 4.34 12.44
N LEU A 136 -16.72 4.45 12.63
CA LEU A 136 -15.94 5.66 12.36
C LEU A 136 -15.05 5.45 11.14
N THR A 137 -15.07 6.41 10.23
CA THR A 137 -14.01 6.57 9.22
C THR A 137 -13.33 7.91 9.43
N VAL A 138 -11.99 7.92 9.50
CA VAL A 138 -11.20 9.16 9.50
C VAL A 138 -10.30 9.14 8.27
N THR A 139 -10.48 10.10 7.38
CA THR A 139 -9.66 10.29 6.18
C THR A 139 -8.70 11.43 6.39
N LEU A 140 -7.39 11.17 6.27
CA LEU A 140 -6.36 12.19 6.24
C LEU A 140 -6.09 12.57 4.78
N THR A 141 -6.12 13.87 4.48
CA THR A 141 -5.80 14.43 3.17
C THR A 141 -4.78 15.56 3.29
N GLY A 142 -4.39 16.16 2.17
CA GLY A 142 -3.42 17.24 2.13
C GLY A 142 -1.98 16.74 1.97
N ASP A 143 -1.06 17.67 1.78
CA ASP A 143 0.36 17.44 1.48
C ASP A 143 1.27 17.67 2.70
N GLY A 144 0.69 17.96 3.86
CA GLY A 144 1.42 18.18 5.10
C GLY A 144 2.02 16.91 5.70
N THR A 145 2.63 17.07 6.88
CA THR A 145 3.31 15.99 7.60
C THR A 145 2.90 15.97 9.06
N LEU A 146 2.39 14.84 9.54
CA LEU A 146 2.30 14.58 10.97
C LEU A 146 3.66 14.03 11.45
N THR A 147 4.25 14.65 12.47
CA THR A 147 5.55 14.23 13.04
C THR A 147 5.36 13.73 14.46
N LEU A 148 5.90 12.54 14.76
CA LEU A 148 5.75 11.94 16.08
C LEU A 148 6.60 12.67 17.13
N SER A 149 5.97 13.24 18.16
CA SER A 149 6.65 14.08 19.16
C SER A 149 7.04 13.35 20.46
N SER A 150 6.48 12.17 20.72
CA SER A 150 6.79 11.29 21.87
C SER A 150 6.76 9.81 21.45
N THR A 151 7.24 8.89 22.29
CA THR A 151 7.14 7.44 22.01
C THR A 151 5.67 6.97 22.03
N GLY A 152 5.39 5.88 21.34
CA GLY A 152 4.07 5.30 21.13
C GLY A 152 3.66 5.24 19.66
N ASN A 153 2.44 4.78 19.40
CA ASN A 153 1.85 4.80 18.08
C ASN A 153 1.35 6.22 17.75
N MET A 154 1.58 6.71 16.53
CA MET A 154 0.91 7.92 16.04
C MET A 154 -0.58 7.64 15.87
N PHE A 155 -0.89 6.46 15.32
CA PHE A 155 -2.24 5.93 15.22
C PHE A 155 -2.29 4.54 15.81
N TYR A 156 -3.19 4.33 16.75
CA TYR A 156 -3.60 3.01 17.19
C TYR A 156 -5.10 2.88 16.95
N ILE A 157 -5.45 2.11 15.92
CA ILE A 157 -6.82 1.77 15.57
C ILE A 157 -7.17 0.45 16.25
N LEU A 158 -8.19 0.49 17.11
CA LEU A 158 -8.61 -0.66 17.91
C LEU A 158 -10.08 -1.00 17.61
N GLY A 159 -10.29 -2.19 17.07
CA GLY A 159 -11.58 -2.66 16.55
C GLY A 159 -12.29 -3.67 17.43
N THR A 160 -12.03 -3.69 18.74
CA THR A 160 -12.66 -4.66 19.65
C THR A 160 -14.14 -4.32 19.82
N SER A 161 -15.03 -5.10 19.20
CA SER A 161 -16.50 -4.88 19.22
C SER A 161 -16.96 -3.54 18.64
N LEU A 162 -16.09 -2.87 17.87
CA LEU A 162 -16.30 -1.56 17.26
C LEU A 162 -15.67 -1.58 15.86
N THR A 163 -16.14 -0.71 14.97
CA THR A 163 -15.55 -0.52 13.64
C THR A 163 -14.90 0.85 13.49
N GLN A 164 -13.60 0.87 13.19
CA GLN A 164 -12.83 2.10 12.98
C GLN A 164 -11.91 1.94 11.77
N THR A 165 -11.96 2.90 10.86
CA THR A 165 -11.13 2.94 9.65
C THR A 165 -10.32 4.23 9.61
N LEU A 166 -9.01 4.10 9.45
CA LEU A 166 -8.12 5.21 9.10
C LEU A 166 -7.79 5.13 7.61
N VAL A 167 -8.09 6.18 6.86
CA VAL A 167 -7.71 6.33 5.45
C VAL A 167 -6.61 7.39 5.38
N ILE A 168 -5.49 7.08 4.75
CA ILE A 168 -4.41 8.02 4.46
C ILE A 168 -4.37 8.24 2.95
N ASP A 169 -4.69 9.47 2.54
CA ASP A 169 -4.73 9.89 1.15
C ASP A 169 -4.05 11.26 0.96
N GLY A 170 -2.74 11.28 1.22
CA GLY A 170 -1.89 12.43 0.89
C GLY A 170 -0.77 12.64 1.89
N PRO A 171 -1.06 12.83 3.19
CA PRO A 171 -0.06 13.38 4.09
C PRO A 171 1.02 12.36 4.46
N ALA A 172 2.16 12.90 4.88
CA ALA A 172 3.26 12.12 5.42
C ALA A 172 3.07 11.88 6.93
N LEU A 173 3.25 10.64 7.36
CA LEU A 173 3.44 10.25 8.75
C LEU A 173 4.92 9.98 8.99
N GLN A 174 5.55 10.83 9.79
CA GLN A 174 6.97 10.77 10.11
C GLN A 174 7.15 10.32 11.56
N GLY A 175 7.73 9.14 11.74
CA GLY A 175 8.15 8.61 13.03
C GLY A 175 9.46 9.23 13.52
N ARG A 176 10.10 8.54 14.45
CA ARG A 176 11.39 8.97 15.00
C ARG A 176 12.30 7.80 15.36
N SER A 177 13.61 8.09 15.46
CA SER A 177 14.67 7.11 15.71
C SER A 177 14.69 6.51 17.12
N VAL A 178 13.87 7.02 18.04
CA VAL A 178 13.81 6.57 19.45
C VAL A 178 12.44 6.00 19.83
N ASN A 179 11.56 5.80 18.85
CA ASN A 179 10.25 5.18 19.10
C ASN A 179 10.36 3.67 18.90
N ASP A 180 10.01 2.91 19.93
CA ASP A 180 10.06 1.45 19.95
C ASP A 180 8.72 0.79 19.55
N SER A 181 7.67 1.59 19.44
CA SER A 181 6.35 1.17 18.95
C SER A 181 6.25 1.35 17.44
N SER A 182 5.40 0.58 16.76
CA SER A 182 5.07 0.84 15.35
C SER A 182 4.46 2.23 15.18
N LEU A 183 4.64 2.88 14.02
CA LEU A 183 4.06 4.21 13.83
C LEU A 183 2.53 4.14 13.75
N VAL A 184 2.02 3.12 13.06
CA VAL A 184 0.60 2.82 12.97
C VAL A 184 0.35 1.39 13.47
N LYS A 185 -0.64 1.23 14.35
CA LYS A 185 -1.10 -0.06 14.85
C LYS A 185 -2.57 -0.27 14.53
N VAL A 186 -2.89 -1.43 13.98
CA VAL A 186 -4.25 -1.86 13.61
C VAL A 186 -4.51 -3.19 14.31
N SER A 187 -5.44 -3.19 15.26
CA SER A 187 -5.73 -4.37 16.09
C SER A 187 -7.21 -4.68 16.09
N ASP A 188 -7.53 -5.97 16.04
CA ASP A 188 -8.89 -6.52 16.10
C ASP A 188 -9.69 -6.37 14.80
N SER A 189 -10.67 -7.26 14.61
CA SER A 189 -11.38 -7.44 13.33
C SER A 189 -12.16 -6.23 12.83
N GLY A 190 -12.47 -5.27 13.70
CA GLY A 190 -13.13 -4.03 13.32
C GLY A 190 -12.18 -2.88 12.99
N ALA A 191 -10.86 -3.07 13.09
CA ALA A 191 -9.87 -2.04 12.77
C ALA A 191 -9.37 -2.17 11.34
N ALA A 192 -9.38 -1.05 10.61
CA ALA A 192 -8.87 -0.97 9.26
C ALA A 192 -7.92 0.21 9.05
N LEU A 193 -6.89 -0.02 8.26
CA LEU A 193 -6.05 1.02 7.65
C LEU A 193 -6.15 0.92 6.13
N GLU A 194 -6.40 2.05 5.47
CA GLU A 194 -6.31 2.19 4.01
C GLU A 194 -5.22 3.22 3.66
N LEU A 195 -4.13 2.78 3.04
CA LEU A 195 -3.10 3.67 2.50
C LEU A 195 -3.29 3.82 0.99
N LYS A 196 -3.88 4.96 0.60
CA LYS A 196 -4.16 5.31 -0.81
C LYS A 196 -3.02 6.14 -1.40
N SER A 197 -2.50 7.09 -0.63
CA SER A 197 -1.32 7.89 -0.98
C SER A 197 -0.65 8.44 0.29
N GLY A 198 0.44 9.19 0.15
CA GLY A 198 1.25 9.66 1.29
C GLY A 198 2.34 8.67 1.73
N THR A 199 2.95 8.93 2.89
CA THR A 199 4.13 8.17 3.34
C THR A 199 4.09 7.79 4.82
N ILE A 200 4.58 6.61 5.18
CA ILE A 200 4.84 6.19 6.58
C ILE A 200 6.33 5.92 6.71
N SER A 201 7.06 6.73 7.49
CA SER A 201 8.52 6.68 7.42
C SER A 201 9.29 7.00 8.70
N GLY A 202 10.56 6.57 8.72
CA GLY A 202 11.58 6.98 9.70
C GLY A 202 11.30 6.60 11.15
N ASN A 203 10.57 5.50 11.39
CA ASN A 203 10.25 5.03 12.72
C ASN A 203 11.11 3.83 13.16
N MET A 204 11.65 3.84 14.39
CA MET A 204 12.53 2.79 14.94
C MET A 204 11.79 1.53 15.47
N GLY A 205 10.47 1.59 15.61
CA GLY A 205 9.63 0.46 16.04
C GLY A 205 8.85 -0.17 14.88
N GLY A 206 9.29 0.07 13.65
CA GLY A 206 8.60 -0.34 12.42
C GLY A 206 7.53 0.63 11.93
N GLY A 207 7.09 0.47 10.69
CA GLY A 207 6.07 1.35 10.08
C GLY A 207 4.65 1.02 10.55
N VAL A 208 4.16 -0.18 10.19
CA VAL A 208 2.78 -0.61 10.44
C VAL A 208 2.76 -1.96 11.15
N ASP A 209 1.97 -2.08 12.22
CA ASP A 209 1.63 -3.33 12.90
C ASP A 209 0.14 -3.66 12.67
N VAL A 210 -0.15 -4.83 12.11
CA VAL A 210 -1.49 -5.34 11.89
C VAL A 210 -1.63 -6.67 12.63
N SER A 211 -2.41 -6.67 13.69
CA SER A 211 -2.52 -7.80 14.60
C SER A 211 -3.97 -8.17 14.91
N TRP A 212 -4.20 -9.38 15.40
CA TRP A 212 -5.49 -9.83 15.94
C TRP A 212 -6.67 -9.71 14.96
N ASN A 213 -6.49 -10.09 13.69
CA ASN A 213 -7.48 -9.90 12.61
C ASN A 213 -7.70 -8.45 12.14
N GLY A 214 -6.83 -7.51 12.52
CA GLY A 214 -6.81 -6.18 11.91
C GLY A 214 -6.61 -6.25 10.40
N ASN A 215 -7.10 -5.26 9.68
CA ASN A 215 -7.03 -5.21 8.22
C ASN A 215 -6.22 -4.02 7.71
N PHE A 216 -5.29 -4.27 6.79
CA PHE A 216 -4.55 -3.23 6.10
C PHE A 216 -4.71 -3.38 4.59
N THR A 217 -5.09 -2.30 3.92
CA THR A 217 -5.12 -2.21 2.46
C THR A 217 -4.20 -1.12 1.97
N MET A 218 -3.32 -1.44 1.02
CA MET A 218 -2.41 -0.48 0.38
C MET A 218 -2.66 -0.49 -1.13
N SER A 219 -3.25 0.59 -1.64
CA SER A 219 -3.46 0.82 -3.08
C SER A 219 -2.46 1.81 -3.66
N GLY A 220 -1.75 2.56 -2.80
CA GLY A 220 -0.69 3.48 -3.18
C GLY A 220 0.15 3.88 -1.97
N GLY A 221 0.80 5.05 -2.05
CA GLY A 221 1.67 5.56 -0.99
C GLY A 221 3.00 4.80 -0.85
N THR A 222 3.78 5.21 0.16
CA THR A 222 5.11 4.64 0.44
C THR A 222 5.30 4.33 1.92
N ILE A 223 5.83 3.16 2.26
CA ILE A 223 6.31 2.83 3.61
C ILE A 223 7.83 2.68 3.54
N SER A 224 8.58 3.61 4.13
CA SER A 224 10.05 3.63 3.93
C SER A 224 10.90 4.12 5.07
N GLY A 225 12.16 3.68 5.11
CA GLY A 225 13.14 4.14 6.11
C GLY A 225 12.76 3.77 7.55
N ASN A 226 11.85 2.80 7.75
CA ASN A 226 11.49 2.32 9.07
C ASN A 226 12.46 1.22 9.49
N THR A 227 12.82 1.22 10.77
CA THR A 227 13.73 0.25 11.37
C THR A 227 12.98 -0.52 12.45
N ALA A 228 13.28 -1.80 12.63
CA ALA A 228 12.72 -2.64 13.69
C ALA A 228 13.79 -3.60 14.24
N ASN A 229 14.89 -3.04 14.72
CA ASN A 229 16.04 -3.78 15.25
C ASN A 229 15.95 -3.83 16.78
N ASN A 230 15.05 -4.64 17.31
CA ASN A 230 14.90 -4.79 18.76
C ASN A 230 15.61 -6.07 19.22
N GLY A 231 16.80 -5.91 19.80
CA GLY A 231 17.55 -6.96 20.50
C GLY A 231 16.88 -7.50 21.78
N GLY A 232 15.55 -7.68 21.78
CA GLY A 232 14.72 -7.89 22.96
C GLY A 232 13.36 -8.57 22.77
N GLY A 233 13.09 -9.26 21.65
CA GLY A 233 12.13 -10.39 21.66
C GLY A 233 10.78 -10.25 20.93
N ALA A 234 10.46 -9.14 20.27
CA ALA A 234 9.35 -9.08 19.31
C ALA A 234 9.92 -8.90 17.90
N THR A 235 9.80 -9.93 17.07
CA THR A 235 10.19 -9.94 15.66
C THR A 235 9.25 -9.03 14.86
N LEU A 236 9.49 -7.73 14.89
CA LEU A 236 8.74 -6.76 14.10
C LEU A 236 9.36 -6.69 12.69
N GLY A 237 8.50 -6.60 11.66
CA GLY A 237 8.94 -6.25 10.31
C GLY A 237 9.29 -4.76 10.23
N GLY A 238 10.28 -4.42 9.39
CA GLY A 238 10.78 -3.05 9.30
C GLY A 238 9.72 -2.11 8.75
N GLY A 239 9.16 -2.45 7.59
CA GLY A 239 8.05 -1.72 6.98
C GLY A 239 6.71 -2.09 7.62
N VAL A 240 6.32 -3.36 7.47
CA VAL A 240 5.02 -3.88 7.88
C VAL A 240 5.17 -5.19 8.67
N TYR A 241 4.54 -5.27 9.81
CA TYR A 241 4.42 -6.47 10.63
C TYR A 241 2.97 -6.94 10.65
N ILE A 242 2.69 -8.15 10.17
CA ILE A 242 1.38 -8.78 10.23
C ILE A 242 1.46 -9.99 11.15
N ASN A 243 0.56 -10.06 12.13
CA ASN A 243 0.59 -11.11 13.14
C ASN A 243 -0.81 -11.56 13.55
N THR A 244 -0.91 -12.77 14.09
CA THR A 244 -2.11 -13.31 14.74
C THR A 244 -3.37 -13.05 13.90
N TYR A 245 -3.42 -13.69 12.73
CA TYR A 245 -4.52 -13.58 11.76
C TYR A 245 -4.74 -12.19 11.15
N GLY A 246 -3.82 -11.23 11.34
CA GLY A 246 -3.83 -9.96 10.62
C GLY A 246 -3.85 -10.15 9.10
N ASN A 247 -4.50 -9.23 8.39
CA ASN A 247 -4.63 -9.28 6.94
C ASN A 247 -4.01 -8.05 6.29
N PHE A 248 -3.22 -8.27 5.24
CA PHE A 248 -2.68 -7.23 4.41
C PHE A 248 -2.97 -7.50 2.93
N THR A 249 -3.66 -6.57 2.28
CA THR A 249 -3.86 -6.57 0.83
C THR A 249 -3.10 -5.43 0.19
N MET A 250 -2.17 -5.75 -0.72
CA MET A 250 -1.37 -4.79 -1.48
C MET A 250 -1.75 -4.86 -2.95
N SER A 251 -2.34 -3.79 -3.48
CA SER A 251 -2.65 -3.64 -4.91
C SER A 251 -1.79 -2.58 -5.60
N GLY A 252 -1.10 -1.73 -4.83
CA GLY A 252 -0.18 -0.71 -5.33
C GLY A 252 0.74 -0.17 -4.24
N GLY A 253 1.45 0.91 -4.57
CA GLY A 253 2.39 1.57 -3.65
C GLY A 253 3.74 0.86 -3.50
N THR A 254 4.59 1.39 -2.61
CA THR A 254 5.97 0.93 -2.41
C THR A 254 6.32 0.73 -0.93
N ILE A 255 6.93 -0.41 -0.60
CA ILE A 255 7.55 -0.67 0.70
C ILE A 255 9.06 -0.76 0.47
N SER A 256 9.83 0.25 0.88
CA SER A 256 11.26 0.31 0.57
C SER A 256 12.18 0.81 1.66
N ASP A 257 13.44 0.44 1.59
CA ASP A 257 14.50 0.98 2.46
C ASP A 257 14.20 0.79 3.95
N ASN A 258 13.43 -0.25 4.28
CA ASN A 258 13.13 -0.60 5.66
C ASN A 258 14.13 -1.66 6.14
N THR A 259 14.44 -1.63 7.43
CA THR A 259 15.43 -2.50 8.06
C THR A 259 14.83 -3.22 9.26
N ALA A 260 15.09 -4.52 9.40
CA ALA A 260 14.69 -5.28 10.58
C ALA A 260 15.63 -6.47 10.83
N ASP A 261 15.43 -7.18 11.93
CA ASP A 261 16.09 -8.47 12.12
C ASP A 261 15.52 -9.54 11.18
N HIS A 262 14.19 -9.54 10.98
CA HIS A 262 13.47 -10.43 10.05
C HIS A 262 12.49 -9.61 9.24
N GLY A 263 12.35 -9.90 7.94
CA GLY A 263 11.35 -9.23 7.10
C GLY A 263 11.58 -7.73 7.02
N GLY A 264 12.68 -7.33 6.38
CA GLY A 264 13.05 -5.92 6.26
C GLY A 264 11.88 -5.09 5.74
N GLY A 265 11.22 -5.58 4.67
CA GLY A 265 9.99 -5.00 4.15
C GLY A 265 8.76 -5.43 4.94
N VAL A 266 8.43 -6.73 4.89
CA VAL A 266 7.22 -7.31 5.49
C VAL A 266 7.56 -8.55 6.31
N THR A 267 6.97 -8.67 7.50
CA THR A 267 6.98 -9.91 8.30
C THR A 267 5.55 -10.43 8.47
N LEU A 268 5.34 -11.73 8.25
CA LEU A 268 4.08 -12.44 8.48
C LEU A 268 4.29 -13.53 9.54
N ASN A 269 3.47 -13.52 10.58
CA ASN A 269 3.56 -14.49 11.67
C ASN A 269 2.18 -14.96 12.15
N ASN A 270 2.10 -16.16 12.72
CA ASN A 270 0.92 -16.73 13.38
C ASN A 270 -0.34 -16.63 12.52
N ALA A 271 -0.35 -17.36 11.40
CA ALA A 271 -1.44 -17.38 10.42
C ALA A 271 -1.82 -16.01 9.84
N ALA A 272 -0.87 -15.06 9.83
CA ALA A 272 -0.99 -13.82 9.08
C ALA A 272 -1.11 -14.06 7.57
N ILE A 273 -1.83 -13.16 6.89
CA ILE A 273 -2.12 -13.28 5.46
C ILE A 273 -1.66 -12.01 4.74
N LEU A 274 -0.86 -12.20 3.68
CA LEU A 274 -0.57 -11.18 2.68
C LEU A 274 -1.11 -11.61 1.30
N THR A 275 -1.94 -10.77 0.71
CA THR A 275 -2.34 -10.87 -0.70
C THR A 275 -1.73 -9.72 -1.50
N MET A 276 -0.80 -10.02 -2.40
CA MET A 276 -0.13 -9.06 -3.27
C MET A 276 -0.66 -9.19 -4.70
N ASN A 277 -1.46 -8.21 -5.11
CA ASN A 277 -2.00 -8.08 -6.47
C ASN A 277 -1.19 -7.08 -7.32
N GLY A 278 -0.38 -6.24 -6.68
CA GLY A 278 0.45 -5.22 -7.32
C GLY A 278 1.42 -4.58 -6.33
N GLY A 279 2.00 -3.44 -6.73
CA GLY A 279 2.96 -2.69 -5.91
C GLY A 279 4.37 -3.28 -5.88
N THR A 280 5.23 -2.66 -5.07
CA THR A 280 6.68 -2.97 -5.01
C THR A 280 7.16 -3.11 -3.57
N ILE A 281 7.91 -4.18 -3.27
CA ILE A 281 8.69 -4.37 -2.05
C ILE A 281 10.16 -4.39 -2.44
N SER A 282 10.92 -3.33 -2.15
CA SER A 282 12.27 -3.19 -2.69
C SER A 282 13.29 -2.48 -1.80
N GLY A 283 14.57 -2.83 -1.93
CA GLY A 283 15.63 -2.14 -1.17
C GLY A 283 15.56 -2.37 0.34
N ASN A 284 14.77 -3.34 0.80
CA ASN A 284 14.64 -3.63 2.22
C ASN A 284 15.76 -4.58 2.69
N THR A 285 16.16 -4.45 3.95
CA THR A 285 17.27 -5.19 4.54
C THR A 285 16.85 -5.94 5.79
N ALA A 286 17.15 -7.23 5.86
CA ALA A 286 17.02 -8.06 7.05
C ALA A 286 18.40 -8.53 7.53
N ASN A 287 18.64 -8.55 8.85
CA ASN A 287 19.88 -9.12 9.41
C ASN A 287 19.91 -10.64 9.31
N ASP A 288 18.77 -11.28 9.59
CA ASP A 288 18.54 -12.71 9.45
C ASP A 288 17.82 -12.97 8.11
N GLY A 289 16.63 -13.57 8.11
CA GLY A 289 15.92 -14.00 6.89
C GLY A 289 14.88 -13.02 6.35
N GLY A 290 14.63 -13.10 5.03
CA GLY A 290 13.53 -12.41 4.37
C GLY A 290 13.81 -10.92 4.20
N GLY A 291 14.81 -10.56 3.39
CA GLY A 291 15.12 -9.14 3.13
C GLY A 291 13.87 -8.36 2.70
N GLY A 292 13.10 -8.93 1.76
CA GLY A 292 11.80 -8.40 1.34
C GLY A 292 10.68 -8.87 2.26
N VAL A 293 10.41 -10.18 2.27
CA VAL A 293 9.33 -10.79 3.04
C VAL A 293 9.87 -11.94 3.90
N SER A 294 9.56 -11.93 5.19
CA SER A 294 9.75 -13.07 6.09
C SER A 294 8.40 -13.63 6.51
N MET A 295 8.22 -14.95 6.51
CA MET A 295 6.95 -15.57 6.90
C MET A 295 7.15 -16.85 7.71
N THR A 296 6.40 -17.01 8.80
CA THR A 296 6.50 -18.16 9.72
C THR A 296 5.17 -18.51 10.37
N ASN A 297 5.07 -19.71 10.96
CA ASN A 297 3.96 -20.17 11.79
C ASN A 297 2.62 -20.13 11.06
N ALA A 298 2.51 -20.93 9.99
CA ALA A 298 1.34 -21.03 9.13
C ALA A 298 0.94 -19.71 8.42
N ALA A 299 1.84 -18.74 8.35
CA ALA A 299 1.62 -17.53 7.56
C ALA A 299 1.43 -17.86 6.07
N THR A 300 0.63 -17.05 5.39
CA THR A 300 0.29 -17.23 3.98
C THR A 300 0.63 -16.00 3.15
N LEU A 301 1.31 -16.21 2.02
CA LEU A 301 1.55 -15.21 0.99
C LEU A 301 0.89 -15.68 -0.31
N THR A 302 0.03 -14.85 -0.89
CA THR A 302 -0.49 -15.04 -2.25
C THR A 302 -0.02 -13.89 -3.12
N MET A 303 0.77 -14.18 -4.15
CA MET A 303 1.28 -13.18 -5.10
C MET A 303 0.68 -13.42 -6.49
N ASN A 304 -0.27 -12.56 -6.86
CA ASN A 304 -0.88 -12.54 -8.18
C ASN A 304 -0.20 -11.54 -9.13
N GLY A 305 0.52 -10.57 -8.58
CA GLY A 305 1.22 -9.52 -9.31
C GLY A 305 2.21 -8.76 -8.44
N GLY A 306 2.79 -7.68 -8.99
CA GLY A 306 3.75 -6.82 -8.28
C GLY A 306 5.20 -7.31 -8.34
N THR A 307 6.07 -6.63 -7.58
CA THR A 307 7.52 -6.85 -7.61
C THR A 307 8.12 -6.95 -6.20
N ILE A 308 8.95 -7.98 -5.97
CA ILE A 308 9.83 -8.09 -4.80
C ILE A 308 11.27 -8.04 -5.31
N SER A 309 11.96 -6.90 -5.14
CA SER A 309 13.27 -6.73 -5.78
C SER A 309 14.33 -5.94 -5.04
N GLY A 310 15.60 -6.30 -5.21
CA GLY A 310 16.70 -5.52 -4.62
C GLY A 310 16.70 -5.60 -3.09
N ASN A 311 16.08 -6.62 -2.51
CA ASN A 311 16.07 -6.81 -1.06
C ASN A 311 17.25 -7.70 -0.62
N THR A 312 17.71 -7.49 0.61
CA THR A 312 18.92 -8.14 1.14
C THR A 312 18.66 -8.82 2.48
N ALA A 313 18.98 -10.10 2.58
CA ALA A 313 19.14 -10.83 3.84
C ALA A 313 20.65 -10.96 4.11
N ASN A 314 21.19 -10.20 5.08
CA ASN A 314 22.63 -10.02 5.24
C ASN A 314 23.36 -11.33 5.59
N SER A 315 22.80 -12.09 6.54
CA SER A 315 23.51 -13.21 7.17
C SER A 315 22.79 -14.54 7.04
N SER A 316 21.68 -14.58 6.29
CA SER A 316 20.76 -15.73 6.28
C SER A 316 20.18 -15.98 4.89
N ASN A 317 19.05 -16.71 4.85
CA ASN A 317 18.40 -17.16 3.63
C ASN A 317 17.27 -16.21 3.18
N GLY A 318 16.87 -16.35 1.91
CA GLY A 318 15.67 -15.68 1.41
C GLY A 318 15.86 -14.17 1.27
N GLY A 319 16.67 -13.74 0.30
CA GLY A 319 16.87 -12.30 0.04
C GLY A 319 15.56 -11.62 -0.32
N GLY A 320 14.77 -12.25 -1.19
CA GLY A 320 13.42 -11.83 -1.54
C GLY A 320 12.41 -12.30 -0.51
N VAL A 321 12.20 -13.62 -0.43
CA VAL A 321 11.24 -14.27 0.47
C VAL A 321 11.93 -15.36 1.28
N SER A 322 11.78 -15.33 2.59
CA SER A 322 12.14 -16.42 3.50
C SER A 322 10.90 -16.97 4.18
N MET A 323 10.70 -18.28 4.14
CA MET A 323 9.52 -18.93 4.72
C MET A 323 9.86 -20.14 5.57
N SER A 324 9.19 -20.28 6.72
CA SER A 324 9.39 -21.41 7.65
C SER A 324 8.14 -21.83 8.42
N ASN A 325 8.19 -22.99 9.11
CA ASN A 325 7.18 -23.45 10.07
C ASN A 325 5.76 -23.49 9.48
N SER A 326 5.55 -24.36 8.49
CA SER A 326 4.25 -24.52 7.81
C SER A 326 3.77 -23.29 7.05
N ALA A 327 4.67 -22.39 6.67
CA ALA A 327 4.34 -21.25 5.83
C ALA A 327 3.95 -21.69 4.41
N VAL A 328 3.02 -20.95 3.79
CA VAL A 328 2.50 -21.25 2.46
C VAL A 328 2.65 -20.05 1.54
N PHE A 329 3.37 -20.23 0.44
CA PHE A 329 3.51 -19.22 -0.59
C PHE A 329 2.91 -19.74 -1.91
N THR A 330 1.97 -18.98 -2.49
CA THR A 330 1.47 -19.22 -3.84
C THR A 330 1.80 -18.03 -4.73
N MET A 331 2.52 -18.28 -5.83
CA MET A 331 2.86 -17.28 -6.84
C MET A 331 2.21 -17.64 -8.17
N SER A 332 1.24 -16.84 -8.59
CA SER A 332 0.53 -16.97 -9.87
C SER A 332 0.97 -15.91 -10.89
N GLY A 333 1.68 -14.87 -10.44
CA GLY A 333 2.20 -13.79 -11.28
C GLY A 333 3.23 -12.93 -10.53
N GLY A 334 3.67 -11.84 -11.18
CA GLY A 334 4.64 -10.91 -10.60
C GLY A 334 6.11 -11.32 -10.78
N THR A 335 7.01 -10.56 -10.15
CA THR A 335 8.47 -10.73 -10.29
C THR A 335 9.19 -10.73 -8.94
N ILE A 336 10.07 -11.70 -8.72
CA ILE A 336 11.05 -11.72 -7.62
C ILE A 336 12.44 -11.59 -8.23
N SER A 337 13.11 -10.44 -8.07
CA SER A 337 14.37 -10.21 -8.80
C SER A 337 15.44 -9.42 -8.08
N ASN A 338 16.70 -9.67 -8.43
CA ASN A 338 17.85 -8.93 -7.90
C ASN A 338 17.92 -8.91 -6.37
N ASN A 339 17.37 -9.93 -5.71
CA ASN A 339 17.45 -10.06 -4.27
C ASN A 339 18.71 -10.84 -3.89
N THR A 340 19.27 -10.53 -2.71
CA THR A 340 20.54 -11.09 -2.25
C THR A 340 20.35 -11.75 -0.88
N ALA A 341 20.75 -13.02 -0.78
CA ALA A 341 20.84 -13.74 0.49
C ALA A 341 22.30 -14.00 0.85
N GLY A 342 22.65 -13.82 2.12
CA GLY A 342 23.95 -14.18 2.66
C GLY A 342 24.26 -15.67 2.51
N MET A 343 23.24 -16.52 2.65
CA MET A 343 23.35 -17.98 2.61
C MET A 343 22.64 -18.60 1.39
N ASN A 344 21.39 -19.03 1.52
CA ASN A 344 20.64 -19.75 0.47
C ASN A 344 19.44 -18.96 -0.04
N GLY A 345 18.94 -19.31 -1.23
CA GLY A 345 17.65 -18.81 -1.69
C GLY A 345 17.67 -17.30 -1.91
N GLY A 346 18.51 -16.81 -2.83
CA GLY A 346 18.59 -15.38 -3.12
C GLY A 346 17.21 -14.79 -3.40
N GLY A 347 16.40 -15.49 -4.20
CA GLY A 347 15.00 -15.16 -4.46
C GLY A 347 14.08 -15.66 -3.34
N VAL A 348 13.94 -16.98 -3.21
CA VAL A 348 13.06 -17.64 -2.25
C VAL A 348 13.83 -18.72 -1.49
N SER A 349 13.70 -18.76 -0.16
CA SER A 349 14.17 -19.86 0.67
C SER A 349 13.03 -20.42 1.51
N MET A 350 12.94 -21.74 1.58
CA MET A 350 11.97 -22.46 2.41
C MET A 350 12.63 -23.34 3.44
N ALA A 351 12.00 -23.46 4.61
CA ALA A 351 12.40 -24.35 5.68
C ALA A 351 11.21 -24.95 6.46
N ILE A 352 11.38 -26.11 7.09
CA ILE A 352 10.48 -26.65 8.12
C ILE A 352 9.01 -26.76 7.66
N ILE A 353 8.74 -27.76 6.82
CA ILE A 353 7.39 -28.19 6.40
C ILE A 353 6.63 -27.05 5.70
N SER A 354 7.33 -26.25 4.92
CA SER A 354 6.76 -25.13 4.17
C SER A 354 6.44 -25.53 2.73
N THR A 355 5.50 -24.81 2.10
CA THR A 355 5.05 -25.10 0.74
C THR A 355 5.12 -23.87 -0.15
N PHE A 356 5.84 -23.97 -1.28
CA PHE A 356 5.82 -22.96 -2.32
C PHE A 356 5.25 -23.54 -3.61
N THR A 357 4.13 -22.97 -4.05
CA THR A 357 3.51 -23.29 -5.33
C THR A 357 3.73 -22.14 -6.32
N MET A 358 4.34 -22.43 -7.46
CA MET A 358 4.56 -21.46 -8.53
C MET A 358 3.78 -21.88 -9.78
N ASN A 359 2.74 -21.10 -10.10
CA ASN A 359 1.86 -21.27 -11.27
C ASN A 359 2.06 -20.18 -12.34
N GLY A 360 2.90 -19.19 -12.07
CA GLY A 360 3.26 -18.13 -13.01
C GLY A 360 4.25 -17.13 -12.41
N GLY A 361 4.59 -16.09 -13.20
CA GLY A 361 5.52 -15.04 -12.80
C GLY A 361 6.98 -15.30 -13.18
N THR A 362 7.93 -14.59 -12.55
CA THR A 362 9.36 -14.73 -12.84
C THR A 362 10.23 -14.57 -11.59
N ILE A 363 11.23 -15.43 -11.43
CA ILE A 363 12.28 -15.34 -10.41
C ILE A 363 13.63 -15.20 -11.12
N SER A 364 14.26 -14.03 -11.07
CA SER A 364 15.49 -13.80 -11.83
C SER A 364 16.50 -12.81 -11.27
N GLY A 365 17.79 -13.00 -11.56
CA GLY A 365 18.83 -12.07 -11.12
C GLY A 365 19.13 -12.13 -9.62
N ASN A 366 18.58 -13.12 -8.90
CA ASN A 366 18.77 -13.25 -7.47
C ASN A 366 20.08 -13.97 -7.15
N THR A 367 20.69 -13.63 -6.02
CA THR A 367 22.04 -14.08 -5.63
C THR A 367 22.03 -14.72 -4.24
N ALA A 368 22.63 -15.90 -4.14
CA ALA A 368 23.00 -16.53 -2.88
C ALA A 368 24.54 -16.43 -2.72
N ASN A 369 25.02 -15.73 -1.69
CA ASN A 369 26.44 -15.38 -1.59
C ASN A 369 27.33 -16.54 -1.11
N SER A 370 26.84 -17.37 -0.20
CA SER A 370 27.68 -18.39 0.45
C SER A 370 27.26 -19.84 0.17
N SER A 371 26.03 -20.06 -0.31
CA SER A 371 25.46 -21.41 -0.40
C SER A 371 24.64 -21.64 -1.67
N ASN A 372 23.48 -22.28 -1.59
CA ASN A 372 22.78 -22.88 -2.72
C ASN A 372 21.56 -22.06 -3.18
N GLY A 373 21.14 -22.27 -4.43
CA GLY A 373 19.83 -21.81 -4.91
C GLY A 373 19.73 -20.29 -4.99
N GLY A 374 20.48 -19.67 -5.89
CA GLY A 374 20.34 -18.23 -6.16
C GLY A 374 18.88 -17.84 -6.40
N GLY A 375 18.12 -18.68 -7.11
CA GLY A 375 16.68 -18.50 -7.32
C GLY A 375 15.83 -19.01 -6.15
N VAL A 376 15.70 -20.33 -6.04
CA VAL A 376 14.87 -21.02 -5.04
C VAL A 376 15.69 -22.07 -4.29
N PHE A 377 15.59 -22.07 -2.96
CA PHE A 377 16.13 -23.12 -2.09
C PHE A 377 15.01 -23.79 -1.29
N VAL A 378 15.01 -25.12 -1.27
CA VAL A 378 14.03 -25.99 -0.62
C VAL A 378 14.79 -26.90 0.35
N SER A 379 14.47 -26.82 1.65
CA SER A 379 15.11 -27.67 2.66
C SER A 379 14.39 -29.02 2.79
N PHE A 380 15.01 -29.93 3.53
CA PHE A 380 14.45 -31.26 3.80
C PHE A 380 13.03 -31.16 4.38
N GLN A 381 12.10 -31.93 3.79
CA GLN A 381 10.67 -32.00 4.12
C GLN A 381 9.79 -30.82 3.64
N ASP A 382 10.35 -29.87 2.89
CA ASP A 382 9.56 -28.82 2.24
C ASP A 382 9.08 -29.26 0.84
N GLU A 383 8.01 -28.65 0.36
CA GLU A 383 7.42 -28.97 -0.95
C GLU A 383 7.45 -27.76 -1.88
N PHE A 384 8.16 -27.90 -3.01
CA PHE A 384 8.09 -26.95 -4.13
C PHE A 384 7.34 -27.56 -5.31
N ASN A 385 6.20 -26.95 -5.65
CA ASN A 385 5.37 -27.37 -6.77
C ASN A 385 5.33 -26.30 -7.86
N GLY A 386 6.15 -26.50 -8.90
CA GLY A 386 6.14 -25.66 -10.10
C GLY A 386 5.44 -26.37 -11.25
N THR A 387 4.34 -25.82 -11.76
CA THR A 387 3.55 -26.43 -12.86
C THR A 387 4.18 -26.26 -14.25
N ALA A 388 5.42 -25.75 -14.34
CA ALA A 388 6.21 -25.81 -15.56
C ALA A 388 6.93 -27.17 -15.67
N ALA A 389 6.46 -27.98 -16.62
CA ALA A 389 7.10 -29.14 -17.23
C ALA A 389 7.38 -30.36 -16.34
N THR A 390 6.56 -31.38 -16.58
CA THR A 390 6.90 -32.80 -16.41
C THR A 390 8.31 -33.10 -16.94
N GLY A 391 9.23 -33.48 -16.05
CA GLY A 391 10.47 -34.19 -16.37
C GLY A 391 11.59 -33.35 -16.97
N SER A 392 12.61 -33.10 -16.14
CA SER A 392 13.83 -32.33 -16.42
C SER A 392 13.66 -30.81 -16.25
N TYR A 393 14.36 -30.22 -15.29
CA TYR A 393 14.29 -28.80 -14.92
C TYR A 393 15.08 -27.91 -15.90
N PRO A 394 14.41 -27.24 -16.86
CA PRO A 394 14.75 -25.86 -17.15
C PRO A 394 13.48 -25.02 -17.11
N ASN A 395 13.02 -24.64 -15.92
CA ASN A 395 11.83 -23.80 -15.78
C ASN A 395 12.10 -22.40 -16.29
N SER A 396 11.52 -22.05 -17.45
CA SER A 396 11.64 -20.72 -18.10
C SER A 396 11.32 -19.52 -17.19
N TRP A 397 10.57 -19.75 -16.10
CA TRP A 397 10.22 -18.76 -15.10
C TRP A 397 11.34 -18.45 -14.08
N ILE A 398 12.31 -19.35 -13.89
CA ILE A 398 13.42 -19.18 -12.95
C ILE A 398 14.73 -19.15 -13.74
N LYS A 399 15.33 -17.96 -13.86
CA LYS A 399 16.47 -17.74 -14.78
C LYS A 399 17.45 -16.72 -14.25
N ASN A 400 18.70 -16.80 -14.72
CA ASN A 400 19.73 -15.80 -14.45
C ASN A 400 19.97 -15.54 -12.95
N ASN A 401 19.69 -16.52 -12.08
CA ASN A 401 20.06 -16.48 -10.68
C ASN A 401 21.49 -17.01 -10.48
N PHE A 402 22.14 -16.63 -9.38
CA PHE A 402 23.56 -16.87 -9.11
C PHE A 402 23.80 -17.49 -7.74
N ALA A 403 24.66 -18.51 -7.69
CA ALA A 403 25.23 -19.11 -6.48
C ALA A 403 26.74 -19.36 -6.70
N PRO A 404 27.55 -19.65 -5.65
CA PRO A 404 28.99 -19.88 -5.77
C PRO A 404 29.34 -21.05 -6.71
N ALA A 405 30.56 -21.03 -7.25
CA ALA A 405 31.01 -22.08 -8.17
C ALA A 405 30.96 -23.47 -7.50
N GLY A 406 30.32 -24.43 -8.18
CA GLY A 406 30.14 -25.80 -7.68
C GLY A 406 28.77 -26.09 -7.07
N THR A 407 27.87 -25.11 -6.99
CA THR A 407 26.49 -25.31 -6.50
C THR A 407 25.43 -25.01 -7.57
N PRO A 408 24.19 -25.53 -7.46
CA PRO A 408 23.15 -25.23 -8.43
C PRO A 408 22.58 -23.82 -8.24
N ASN A 409 22.47 -23.09 -9.35
CA ASN A 409 22.12 -21.66 -9.37
C ASN A 409 20.62 -21.36 -9.33
N GLN A 410 19.75 -22.23 -9.87
CA GLN A 410 18.33 -21.92 -10.08
C GLN A 410 17.42 -22.46 -8.96
N VAL A 411 17.29 -23.78 -8.85
CA VAL A 411 16.45 -24.45 -7.84
C VAL A 411 17.27 -25.56 -7.19
N VAL A 412 17.24 -25.61 -5.85
CA VAL A 412 17.89 -26.67 -5.07
C VAL A 412 16.87 -27.27 -4.12
N VAL A 413 16.77 -28.60 -4.14
CA VAL A 413 15.97 -29.41 -3.20
C VAL A 413 16.93 -30.34 -2.47
N GLN A 414 16.96 -30.26 -1.14
CA GLN A 414 17.78 -31.13 -0.30
C GLN A 414 16.94 -32.18 0.39
#